data_AF-A0A3M0XXM0-F1
#
_entry.id   AF-A0A3M0XXM0-F1
#
_cell.length_a   1.000
_cell.length_b   1.000
_cell.length_c   1.000
_cell.angle_alpha   90.00
_cell.angle_beta   90.00
_cell.angle_gamma   90.00
#
_symmetry.space_group_name_H-M   'P 1'
#
loop_
_entity.id
_entity.type
_entity.pdbx_description
1 polymer ?
#
loop_
_entity_poly.entity_id
_entity_poly.type
_entity_poly.pdbx_seq_one_letter_code
_entity_poly.pdbx_strand_id
1 'polypeptide(L)'
;LRPNAGWIVAAVLFVLLILRDVLKEGLTRFFQSLGEWGYRRVAGYRPFWALALRRYRQSLIREYHTLKVPFRPNRPLEMEEIYVPLKVARGKNTDAVDAQAAIADHRRLVVTGAPGAGKTVLLKHLVLRYAQRGLDFPGDPIPIFLELHRLNESDDLRTQLAEALDRHTFPNAARFLDAHLERGDLLFFFDGLDEVNREAREKVVQQISDLLTEYHKCRAVVTCRTAVYGGELDAWADARLEIVEFNDHQIRRFLASWEQDMPAEKSVAHLLRTLRERPRIMQLSRNPLLLTIIAYLYADTPFVLPHSRAEFYKKATDVLLEQWKGTRNRYKASHKRMVLRQLALFNQDRSLKEEERDRRSMGLIPVLEQIREVLPALELKQEDAEPLLDEIIERSGLMLRLDGGEHYQFTHLTLQEYFAAEALAEDWQELMRRF
;
A
#
# COMPACT_ATOMS: atom_id res chain seq x y z
N LEU A 1 -51.04 -9.65 48.85
CA LEU A 1 -50.45 -9.79 47.51
C LEU A 1 -48.99 -9.34 47.58
N ARG A 2 -48.03 -10.26 47.67
CA ARG A 2 -46.59 -9.94 47.88
C ARG A 2 -45.89 -9.74 46.52
N PRO A 3 -45.25 -8.58 46.24
CA PRO A 3 -44.58 -8.29 44.97
C PRO A 3 -43.12 -8.77 44.87
N ASN A 4 -42.62 -9.60 45.80
CA ASN A 4 -41.18 -9.89 45.91
C ASN A 4 -40.68 -11.13 45.14
N ALA A 5 -41.56 -11.94 44.53
CA ALA A 5 -41.14 -13.16 43.83
C ALA A 5 -40.86 -12.94 42.32
N GLY A 6 -41.53 -11.96 41.69
CA GLY A 6 -41.45 -11.74 40.24
C GLY A 6 -40.08 -11.26 39.76
N TRP A 7 -39.42 -10.37 40.53
CA TRP A 7 -38.10 -9.85 40.19
C TRP A 7 -36.98 -10.89 40.31
N ILE A 8 -37.07 -11.80 41.28
CA ILE A 8 -36.10 -12.88 41.46
C ILE A 8 -36.21 -13.88 40.31
N VAL A 9 -37.44 -14.26 39.93
CA VAL A 9 -37.68 -15.15 38.79
C VAL A 9 -37.21 -14.51 37.48
N ALA A 10 -37.45 -13.21 37.29
CA ALA A 10 -36.96 -12.47 36.13
C ALA A 10 -35.43 -12.38 36.09
N ALA A 11 -34.78 -12.14 37.22
CA ALA A 11 -33.32 -12.11 37.32
C ALA A 11 -32.68 -13.48 37.04
N VAL A 12 -33.27 -14.56 37.55
CA VAL A 12 -32.82 -15.94 37.28
C VAL A 12 -33.00 -16.30 35.80
N LEU A 13 -34.15 -15.97 35.20
CA LEU A 13 -34.38 -16.16 33.76
C LEU A 13 -33.40 -15.35 32.91
N PHE A 14 -33.09 -14.12 33.31
CA PHE A 14 -32.13 -13.26 32.62
C PHE A 14 -30.71 -13.83 32.69
N VAL A 15 -30.27 -14.30 33.85
CA VAL A 15 -28.97 -14.97 34.03
C VAL A 15 -28.91 -16.26 33.21
N LEU A 16 -29.98 -17.06 33.19
CA LEU A 16 -30.05 -18.29 32.38
C LEU A 16 -30.02 -18.00 30.86
N LEU A 17 -30.64 -16.91 30.41
CA LEU A 17 -30.58 -16.47 29.01
C LEU A 17 -29.16 -16.04 28.63
N ILE A 18 -28.50 -15.23 29.46
CA ILE A 18 -27.10 -14.86 29.26
C ILE A 18 -26.20 -16.10 29.26
N LEU A 19 -26.39 -17.03 30.19
CA LEU A 19 -25.59 -18.25 30.26
C LEU A 19 -25.79 -19.12 29.01
N ARG A 20 -27.03 -19.23 28.52
CA ARG A 20 -27.37 -19.95 27.29
C ARG A 20 -26.70 -19.30 26.07
N ASP A 21 -26.74 -17.98 25.97
CA ASP A 21 -26.14 -17.26 24.85
C ASP A 21 -24.61 -17.34 24.88
N VAL A 22 -23.99 -17.20 26.06
CA VAL A 22 -22.54 -17.39 26.26
C VAL A 22 -22.11 -18.83 25.94
N LEU A 23 -22.87 -19.85 26.37
CA LEU A 23 -22.60 -21.25 26.03
C LEU A 23 -22.77 -21.53 24.54
N LYS A 24 -23.81 -20.96 23.91
CA LYS A 24 -24.08 -21.13 22.48
C LYS A 24 -23.00 -20.47 21.64
N GLU A 25 -22.59 -19.25 22.00
CA GLU A 25 -21.45 -18.57 21.38
C GLU A 25 -20.14 -19.33 21.59
N GLY A 26 -19.89 -19.83 22.82
CA GLY A 26 -18.72 -20.62 23.14
C GLY A 26 -18.63 -21.91 22.33
N LEU A 27 -19.74 -22.66 22.21
CA LEU A 27 -19.83 -23.85 21.36
C LEU A 27 -19.60 -23.50 19.88
N THR A 28 -20.23 -22.41 19.40
CA THR A 28 -20.10 -22.00 17.99
C THR A 28 -18.66 -21.65 17.66
N ARG A 29 -17.98 -20.89 18.53
CA ARG A 29 -16.55 -20.56 18.40
C ARG A 29 -15.67 -21.82 18.48
N PHE A 30 -16.01 -22.78 19.34
CA PHE A 30 -15.31 -24.06 19.45
C PHE A 30 -15.43 -24.91 18.18
N PHE A 31 -16.63 -25.07 17.63
CA PHE A 31 -16.80 -25.83 16.37
C PHE A 31 -16.16 -25.11 15.18
N GLN A 32 -16.19 -23.77 15.15
CA GLN A 32 -15.46 -22.98 14.15
C GLN A 32 -13.95 -23.19 14.28
N SER A 33 -13.39 -23.12 15.49
CA SER A 33 -11.96 -23.33 15.71
C SER A 33 -11.52 -24.75 15.41
N LEU A 34 -12.36 -25.76 15.72
CA LEU A 34 -12.12 -27.16 15.36
C LEU A 34 -12.16 -27.36 13.84
N GLY A 35 -13.11 -26.71 13.16
CA GLY A 35 -13.21 -26.69 11.70
C GLY A 35 -11.99 -26.04 11.04
N GLU A 36 -11.53 -24.90 11.56
CA GLU A 36 -10.31 -24.23 11.07
C GLU A 36 -9.05 -25.06 11.36
N TRP A 37 -8.96 -25.68 12.53
CA TRP A 37 -7.88 -26.61 12.87
C TRP A 37 -7.83 -27.81 11.92
N GLY A 38 -8.99 -28.37 11.58
CA GLY A 38 -9.12 -29.48 10.63
C GLY A 38 -8.75 -29.03 9.22
N TYR A 39 -9.29 -27.90 8.76
CA TYR A 39 -8.97 -27.31 7.47
C TYR A 39 -7.47 -27.06 7.31
N ARG A 40 -6.81 -26.45 8.30
CA ARG A 40 -5.36 -26.17 8.25
C ARG A 40 -4.53 -27.42 8.01
N ARG A 41 -4.95 -28.58 8.52
CA ARG A 41 -4.25 -29.86 8.26
C ARG A 41 -4.46 -30.41 6.87
N VAL A 42 -5.64 -30.22 6.28
CA VAL A 42 -6.04 -30.91 5.04
C VAL A 42 -5.92 -30.05 3.78
N ALA A 43 -5.88 -28.71 3.91
CA ALA A 43 -5.92 -27.79 2.77
C ALA A 43 -4.81 -28.00 1.74
N GLY A 44 -3.60 -28.40 2.18
CA GLY A 44 -2.46 -28.67 1.31
C GLY A 44 -2.59 -29.95 0.46
N TYR A 45 -3.58 -30.81 0.71
CA TYR A 45 -3.77 -32.05 -0.03
C TYR A 45 -4.69 -31.86 -1.25
N ARG A 46 -4.34 -32.53 -2.35
CA ARG A 46 -5.05 -32.44 -3.66
C ARG A 46 -6.58 -32.42 -3.60
N PRO A 47 -7.26 -33.30 -2.83
CA PRO A 47 -8.71 -33.31 -2.78
C PRO A 47 -9.34 -32.02 -2.24
N PHE A 48 -8.57 -31.23 -1.48
CA PHE A 48 -9.03 -30.00 -0.82
C PHE A 48 -8.60 -28.72 -1.53
N TRP A 49 -7.79 -28.80 -2.60
CA TRP A 49 -7.30 -27.61 -3.30
C TRP A 49 -8.41 -26.72 -3.84
N ALA A 50 -9.52 -27.29 -4.33
CA ALA A 50 -10.67 -26.50 -4.79
C ALA A 50 -11.31 -25.68 -3.66
N LEU A 51 -11.43 -26.27 -2.46
CA LEU A 51 -11.92 -25.57 -1.27
C LEU A 51 -10.91 -24.51 -0.80
N ALA A 52 -9.62 -24.84 -0.83
CA ALA A 52 -8.56 -23.94 -0.45
C ALA A 52 -8.46 -22.73 -1.38
N LEU A 53 -8.56 -22.93 -2.70
CA LEU A 53 -8.62 -21.86 -3.69
C LEU A 53 -9.86 -20.98 -3.53
N ARG A 54 -11.01 -21.56 -3.15
CA ARG A 54 -12.21 -20.76 -2.83
C ARG A 54 -11.98 -19.86 -1.62
N ARG A 55 -11.36 -20.39 -0.55
CA ARG A 55 -11.01 -19.61 0.65
C ARG A 55 -9.97 -18.55 0.36
N TYR A 56 -8.96 -18.89 -0.45
CA TYR A 56 -7.97 -17.97 -0.99
C TYR A 56 -8.62 -16.77 -1.67
N ARG A 57 -9.48 -17.02 -2.67
CA ARG A 57 -10.23 -15.96 -3.38
C ARG A 57 -11.08 -15.10 -2.43
N GLN A 58 -11.78 -15.71 -1.46
CA GLN A 58 -12.55 -14.96 -0.48
C GLN A 58 -11.67 -14.07 0.40
N SER A 59 -10.48 -14.54 0.78
CA SER A 59 -9.53 -13.73 1.56
C SER A 59 -8.99 -12.56 0.75
N LEU A 60 -8.65 -12.77 -0.52
CA LEU A 60 -8.21 -11.72 -1.43
C LEU A 60 -9.28 -10.63 -1.61
N ILE A 61 -10.55 -11.00 -1.76
CA ILE A 61 -11.67 -10.04 -1.83
C ILE A 61 -11.73 -9.22 -0.53
N ARG A 62 -11.73 -9.88 0.63
CA ARG A 62 -11.77 -9.18 1.92
C ARG A 62 -10.60 -8.22 2.10
N GLU A 63 -9.43 -8.54 1.59
CA GLU A 63 -8.24 -7.70 1.76
C GLU A 63 -8.18 -6.54 0.77
N TYR A 64 -8.55 -6.76 -0.50
CA TYR A 64 -8.33 -5.81 -1.58
C TYR A 64 -9.59 -5.12 -2.12
N HIS A 65 -10.79 -5.46 -1.63
CA HIS A 65 -12.03 -4.78 -2.04
C HIS A 65 -12.01 -3.26 -1.77
N THR A 66 -11.33 -2.81 -0.72
CA THR A 66 -11.23 -1.40 -0.36
C THR A 66 -9.79 -0.89 -0.44
N LEU A 67 -9.62 0.30 -1.00
CA LEU A 67 -8.37 1.06 -0.93
C LEU A 67 -8.37 1.89 0.36
N LYS A 68 -7.49 1.52 1.29
CA LYS A 68 -7.28 2.28 2.53
C LYS A 68 -6.56 3.58 2.24
N VAL A 69 -7.18 4.70 2.56
CA VAL A 69 -6.59 6.04 2.50
C VAL A 69 -6.43 6.53 3.94
N PRO A 70 -5.20 6.59 4.51
CA PRO A 70 -4.99 6.85 5.94
C PRO A 70 -5.67 8.13 6.45
N PHE A 71 -5.63 9.19 5.64
CA PHE A 71 -6.26 10.48 5.94
C PHE A 71 -7.78 10.52 5.66
N ARG A 72 -8.40 9.38 5.35
CA ARG A 72 -9.84 9.24 5.10
C ARG A 72 -10.41 7.93 5.72
N PRO A 73 -10.21 7.68 7.03
CA PRO A 73 -10.44 6.35 7.62
C PRO A 73 -11.90 5.91 7.64
N ASN A 74 -12.86 6.84 7.70
CA ASN A 74 -14.29 6.53 7.82
C ASN A 74 -15.04 6.50 6.48
N ARG A 75 -14.32 6.67 5.36
CA ARG A 75 -14.88 6.61 4.00
C ARG A 75 -13.89 5.91 3.07
N PRO A 76 -13.66 4.59 3.28
CA PRO A 76 -12.82 3.81 2.38
C PRO A 76 -13.37 3.88 0.95
N LEU A 77 -12.48 3.78 -0.03
CA LEU A 77 -12.87 3.79 -1.43
C LEU A 77 -12.95 2.35 -1.93
N GLU A 78 -14.06 1.97 -2.55
CA GLU A 78 -14.18 0.68 -3.20
C GLU A 78 -13.20 0.62 -4.38
N MET A 79 -12.35 -0.41 -4.40
CA MET A 79 -11.28 -0.58 -5.38
C MET A 79 -11.82 -0.61 -6.81
N GLU A 80 -13.00 -1.22 -7.03
CA GLU A 80 -13.63 -1.30 -8.35
C GLU A 80 -14.08 0.07 -8.88
N GLU A 81 -14.51 0.96 -7.98
CA GLU A 81 -15.04 2.27 -8.35
C GLU A 81 -13.92 3.28 -8.59
N ILE A 82 -12.88 3.24 -7.74
CA ILE A 82 -11.76 4.19 -7.79
C ILE A 82 -10.70 3.80 -8.83
N TYR A 83 -10.57 2.51 -9.17
CA TYR A 83 -9.51 2.07 -10.06
C TYR A 83 -9.69 2.63 -11.47
N VAL A 84 -8.65 3.35 -11.91
CA VAL A 84 -8.54 3.84 -13.27
C VAL A 84 -7.49 3.02 -14.00
N PRO A 85 -7.81 2.41 -15.16
CA PRO A 85 -6.84 1.63 -15.92
C PRO A 85 -5.58 2.44 -16.22
N LEU A 86 -4.43 1.88 -15.83
CA LEU A 86 -3.14 2.50 -16.06
C LEU A 86 -2.70 2.28 -17.51
N LYS A 87 -1.89 3.19 -18.02
CA LYS A 87 -1.25 3.02 -19.33
C LYS A 87 0.24 2.79 -19.16
N VAL A 88 0.82 2.00 -20.05
CA VAL A 88 2.25 1.68 -20.07
C VAL A 88 2.83 1.88 -21.46
N ALA A 89 4.11 2.25 -21.55
CA ALA A 89 4.81 2.46 -22.82
C ALA A 89 6.27 1.96 -22.77
N ARG A 90 6.86 1.69 -23.93
CA ARG A 90 8.32 1.55 -24.09
C ARG A 90 8.92 2.96 -24.24
N GLY A 91 9.43 3.53 -23.16
CA GLY A 91 10.04 4.87 -23.19
C GLY A 91 9.04 6.02 -23.38
N LYS A 92 9.49 7.15 -23.96
CA LYS A 92 8.70 8.39 -24.02
C LYS A 92 7.62 8.38 -25.13
N ASN A 93 6.47 7.82 -24.77
CA ASN A 93 5.12 8.37 -24.97
C ASN A 93 4.43 8.39 -26.36
N THR A 94 4.87 7.62 -27.37
CA THR A 94 4.10 7.52 -28.64
C THR A 94 3.15 6.33 -28.73
N ASP A 95 3.37 5.24 -27.98
CA ASP A 95 2.59 3.99 -28.09
C ASP A 95 2.10 3.47 -26.73
N ALA A 96 1.47 4.35 -25.92
CA ALA A 96 0.97 3.95 -24.61
C ALA A 96 -0.26 3.03 -24.71
N VAL A 97 -0.10 1.79 -24.24
CA VAL A 97 -1.15 0.75 -24.22
C VAL A 97 -1.75 0.59 -22.82
N ASP A 98 -2.87 -0.12 -22.72
CA ASP A 98 -3.44 -0.48 -21.41
C ASP A 98 -2.52 -1.45 -20.66
N ALA A 99 -2.27 -1.18 -19.37
CA ALA A 99 -1.36 -1.97 -18.56
C ALA A 99 -1.82 -3.41 -18.35
N GLN A 100 -3.14 -3.62 -18.19
CA GLN A 100 -3.68 -4.97 -18.04
C GLN A 100 -3.56 -5.75 -19.35
N ALA A 101 -3.86 -5.11 -20.50
CA ALA A 101 -3.66 -5.74 -21.80
C ALA A 101 -2.20 -6.13 -22.02
N ALA A 102 -1.25 -5.23 -21.69
CA ALA A 102 0.17 -5.53 -21.78
C ALA A 102 0.59 -6.71 -20.89
N ILE A 103 0.07 -6.80 -19.66
CA ILE A 103 0.29 -7.95 -18.77
C ILE A 103 -0.31 -9.22 -19.38
N ALA A 104 -1.48 -9.14 -20.00
CA ALA A 104 -2.13 -10.27 -20.67
C ALA A 104 -1.36 -10.78 -21.91
N ASP A 105 -0.67 -9.88 -22.61
CA ASP A 105 0.07 -10.19 -23.84
C ASP A 105 1.48 -10.77 -23.60
N HIS A 106 2.07 -10.48 -22.44
CA HIS A 106 3.42 -10.94 -22.09
C HIS A 106 3.36 -12.05 -21.04
N ARG A 107 4.28 -13.02 -21.12
CA ARG A 107 4.42 -14.02 -20.05
C ARG A 107 5.22 -13.44 -18.90
N ARG A 108 6.27 -12.70 -19.23
CA ARG A 108 7.25 -12.15 -18.28
C ARG A 108 7.39 -10.67 -18.52
N LEU A 109 6.94 -9.86 -17.57
CA LEU A 109 6.90 -8.41 -17.74
C LEU A 109 7.55 -7.70 -16.56
N VAL A 110 8.43 -6.74 -16.85
CA VAL A 110 8.88 -5.77 -15.85
C VAL A 110 8.07 -4.48 -16.03
N VAL A 111 7.38 -4.06 -14.99
CA VAL A 111 6.60 -2.81 -14.96
C VAL A 111 7.33 -1.79 -14.10
N THR A 112 7.94 -0.80 -14.74
CA THR A 112 8.54 0.34 -14.04
C THR A 112 7.59 1.52 -13.92
N GLY A 113 7.88 2.46 -13.03
CA GLY A 113 7.14 3.72 -12.96
C GLY A 113 7.59 4.58 -11.80
N ALA A 114 7.22 5.86 -11.85
CA ALA A 114 7.47 6.80 -10.77
C ALA A 114 6.87 6.34 -9.42
N PRO A 115 7.37 6.84 -8.28
CA PRO A 115 6.70 6.67 -6.98
C PRO A 115 5.26 7.16 -7.05
N GLY A 116 4.32 6.45 -6.41
CA GLY A 116 2.90 6.83 -6.44
C GLY A 116 2.19 6.62 -7.79
N ALA A 117 2.86 6.07 -8.82
CA ALA A 117 2.25 5.81 -10.14
C ALA A 117 1.18 4.70 -10.14
N GLY A 118 1.01 3.97 -9.02
CA GLY A 118 -0.03 2.95 -8.88
C GLY A 118 0.39 1.52 -9.24
N LYS A 119 1.69 1.20 -9.28
CA LYS A 119 2.22 -0.17 -9.55
C LYS A 119 1.57 -1.24 -8.65
N THR A 120 1.68 -1.08 -7.34
CA THR A 120 1.04 -1.97 -6.34
C THR A 120 -0.48 -2.02 -6.49
N VAL A 121 -1.11 -0.87 -6.78
CA VAL A 121 -2.57 -0.77 -6.96
C VAL A 121 -3.02 -1.54 -8.21
N LEU A 122 -2.26 -1.48 -9.30
CA LEU A 122 -2.48 -2.29 -10.51
C LEU A 122 -2.45 -3.79 -10.18
N LEU A 123 -1.42 -4.25 -9.46
CA LEU A 123 -1.31 -5.67 -9.08
C LEU A 123 -2.46 -6.10 -8.17
N LYS A 124 -2.76 -5.32 -7.12
CA LYS A 124 -3.86 -5.61 -6.18
C LYS A 124 -5.23 -5.61 -6.88
N HIS A 125 -5.45 -4.71 -7.83
CA HIS A 125 -6.66 -4.69 -8.65
C HIS A 125 -6.80 -5.97 -9.50
N LEU A 126 -5.72 -6.45 -10.13
CA LEU A 126 -5.75 -7.71 -10.89
C LEU A 126 -6.02 -8.92 -10.00
N VAL A 127 -5.41 -8.97 -8.82
CA VAL A 127 -5.66 -10.03 -7.82
C VAL A 127 -7.12 -10.01 -7.35
N LEU A 128 -7.70 -8.83 -7.10
CA LEU A 128 -9.12 -8.69 -6.77
C LEU A 128 -10.01 -9.18 -7.92
N ARG A 129 -9.70 -8.76 -9.16
CA ARG A 129 -10.43 -9.16 -10.36
C ARG A 129 -10.43 -10.68 -10.54
N TYR A 130 -9.26 -11.32 -10.42
CA TYR A 130 -9.13 -12.78 -10.38
C TYR A 130 -10.07 -13.39 -9.36
N ALA A 131 -10.01 -12.89 -8.12
CA ALA A 131 -10.74 -13.46 -7.01
C ALA A 131 -12.26 -13.39 -7.23
N GLN A 132 -12.76 -12.36 -7.89
CA GLN A 132 -14.18 -12.18 -8.18
C GLN A 132 -14.62 -12.97 -9.41
N ARG A 133 -13.90 -12.88 -10.52
CA ARG A 133 -14.39 -13.33 -11.84
C ARG A 133 -13.35 -13.97 -12.77
N GLY A 134 -12.11 -14.17 -12.32
CA GLY A 134 -11.00 -14.60 -13.18
C GLY A 134 -10.30 -13.42 -13.86
N LEU A 135 -9.19 -13.70 -14.57
CA LEU A 135 -8.36 -12.66 -15.19
C LEU A 135 -8.64 -12.43 -16.68
N ASP A 136 -9.34 -13.36 -17.34
CA ASP A 136 -9.50 -13.40 -18.80
C ASP A 136 -8.15 -13.47 -19.55
N PHE A 137 -7.13 -14.01 -18.88
CA PHE A 137 -5.78 -14.15 -19.39
C PHE A 137 -5.61 -15.53 -20.06
N PRO A 138 -4.67 -15.69 -21.02
CA PRO A 138 -4.35 -17.01 -21.55
C PRO A 138 -4.07 -18.04 -20.45
N GLY A 139 -4.91 -19.09 -20.40
CA GLY A 139 -4.83 -20.16 -19.40
C GLY A 139 -5.48 -19.86 -18.04
N ASP A 140 -6.09 -18.69 -17.85
CA ASP A 140 -6.66 -18.19 -16.58
C ASP A 140 -5.80 -18.52 -15.35
N PRO A 141 -4.55 -18.03 -15.31
CA PRO A 141 -3.56 -18.45 -14.32
C PRO A 141 -3.96 -18.00 -12.92
N ILE A 142 -3.53 -18.77 -11.92
CA ILE A 142 -3.75 -18.48 -10.51
C ILE A 142 -2.69 -17.45 -10.06
N PRO A 143 -3.09 -16.21 -9.70
CA PRO A 143 -2.15 -15.21 -9.26
C PRO A 143 -1.65 -15.50 -7.84
N ILE A 144 -0.36 -15.29 -7.61
CA ILE A 144 0.25 -15.27 -6.27
C ILE A 144 0.93 -13.91 -6.12
N PHE A 145 0.45 -13.11 -5.17
CA PHE A 145 0.99 -11.79 -4.85
C PHE A 145 2.06 -11.91 -3.77
N LEU A 146 3.27 -11.44 -4.06
CA LEU A 146 4.39 -11.41 -3.14
C LEU A 146 5.04 -10.02 -3.17
N GLU A 147 5.00 -9.34 -2.03
CA GLU A 147 5.82 -8.15 -1.79
C GLU A 147 7.27 -8.61 -1.60
N LEU A 148 8.17 -8.15 -2.48
CA LEU A 148 9.54 -8.67 -2.55
C LEU A 148 10.39 -8.33 -1.34
N HIS A 149 10.06 -7.26 -0.61
CA HIS A 149 10.75 -6.90 0.63
C HIS A 149 10.69 -8.01 1.69
N ARG A 150 9.72 -8.94 1.60
CA ARG A 150 9.65 -10.11 2.50
C ARG A 150 10.83 -11.07 2.36
N LEU A 151 11.60 -10.94 1.28
CA LEU A 151 12.84 -11.69 1.07
C LEU A 151 14.07 -11.00 1.67
N ASN A 152 13.90 -9.86 2.37
CA ASN A 152 14.98 -9.20 3.08
C ASN A 152 15.50 -10.05 4.26
N GLU A 153 14.60 -10.79 4.91
CA GLU A 153 14.90 -11.63 6.08
C GLU A 153 14.89 -13.13 5.77
N SER A 154 14.38 -13.52 4.60
CA SER A 154 14.17 -14.91 4.21
C SER A 154 15.01 -15.27 3.00
N ASP A 155 15.69 -16.40 3.10
CA ASP A 155 16.61 -16.86 2.07
C ASP A 155 15.95 -17.62 0.92
N ASP A 156 14.65 -17.95 0.97
CA ASP A 156 14.00 -18.83 -0.02
C ASP A 156 12.68 -18.27 -0.58
N LEU A 157 12.69 -17.97 -1.87
CA LEU A 157 11.54 -17.53 -2.65
C LEU A 157 10.38 -18.54 -2.64
N ARG A 158 10.66 -19.84 -2.72
CA ARG A 158 9.58 -20.86 -2.77
C ARG A 158 8.80 -20.91 -1.46
N THR A 159 9.50 -20.80 -0.32
CA THR A 159 8.88 -20.68 1.00
C THR A 159 8.03 -19.42 1.09
N GLN A 160 8.54 -18.25 0.67
CA GLN A 160 7.76 -17.00 0.70
C GLN A 160 6.52 -17.03 -0.20
N LEU A 161 6.57 -17.74 -1.35
CA LEU A 161 5.40 -17.96 -2.21
C LEU A 161 4.34 -18.86 -1.53
N ALA A 162 4.76 -19.92 -0.83
CA ALA A 162 3.85 -20.77 -0.07
C ALA A 162 3.24 -20.02 1.12
N GLU A 163 4.02 -19.19 1.81
CA GLU A 163 3.53 -18.33 2.89
C GLU A 163 2.59 -17.24 2.38
N ALA A 164 2.79 -16.71 1.17
CA ALA A 164 1.87 -15.77 0.55
C ALA A 164 0.47 -16.38 0.39
N LEU A 165 0.39 -17.66 -0.01
CA LEU A 165 -0.86 -18.40 -0.05
C LEU A 165 -1.46 -18.61 1.36
N ASP A 166 -0.64 -18.97 2.35
CA ASP A 166 -1.10 -19.18 3.74
C ASP A 166 -1.69 -17.92 4.37
N ARG A 167 -1.04 -16.76 4.18
CA ARG A 167 -1.54 -15.45 4.64
C ARG A 167 -2.96 -15.16 4.18
N HIS A 168 -3.35 -15.67 3.02
CA HIS A 168 -4.70 -15.53 2.48
C HIS A 168 -5.52 -16.81 2.65
N THR A 169 -5.36 -17.53 3.77
CA THR A 169 -6.17 -18.69 4.17
C THR A 169 -5.97 -19.95 3.33
N PHE A 170 -4.84 -20.11 2.66
CA PHE A 170 -4.43 -21.36 2.01
C PHE A 170 -3.19 -21.97 2.70
N PRO A 171 -3.38 -22.62 3.86
CA PRO A 171 -2.29 -23.22 4.64
C PRO A 171 -1.70 -24.45 3.97
N ASN A 172 -0.42 -24.73 4.26
CA ASN A 172 0.32 -25.88 3.75
C ASN A 172 0.36 -25.95 2.21
N ALA A 173 0.49 -24.78 1.57
CA ALA A 173 0.39 -24.64 0.13
C ALA A 173 1.61 -25.13 -0.67
N ALA A 174 2.71 -25.56 -0.04
CA ALA A 174 3.92 -26.00 -0.75
C ALA A 174 3.63 -27.08 -1.82
N ARG A 175 2.87 -28.13 -1.47
CA ARG A 175 2.48 -29.18 -2.44
C ARG A 175 1.59 -28.66 -3.57
N PHE A 176 0.75 -27.67 -3.27
CA PHE A 176 -0.06 -27.01 -4.28
C PHE A 176 0.84 -26.21 -5.23
N LEU A 177 1.75 -25.40 -4.68
CA LEU A 177 2.71 -24.59 -5.41
C LEU A 177 3.54 -25.45 -6.36
N ASP A 178 4.21 -26.50 -5.86
CA ASP A 178 5.04 -27.39 -6.68
C ASP A 178 4.25 -27.99 -7.85
N ALA A 179 3.04 -28.48 -7.60
CA ALA A 179 2.22 -29.10 -8.64
C ALA A 179 1.73 -28.09 -9.70
N HIS A 180 1.53 -26.83 -9.35
CA HIS A 180 1.06 -25.79 -10.27
C HIS A 180 2.23 -25.10 -11.00
N LEU A 181 3.41 -25.05 -10.38
CA LEU A 181 4.67 -24.71 -11.04
C LEU A 181 4.94 -25.67 -12.23
N GLU A 182 4.82 -26.98 -12.01
CA GLU A 182 4.98 -28.01 -13.05
C GLU A 182 3.92 -27.91 -14.18
N ARG A 183 2.69 -27.52 -13.82
CA ARG A 183 1.61 -27.29 -14.80
C ARG A 183 1.82 -26.03 -15.62
N GLY A 184 2.45 -25.01 -15.03
CA GLY A 184 2.65 -23.72 -15.66
C GLY A 184 1.41 -22.82 -15.64
N ASP A 185 0.49 -23.02 -14.69
CA ASP A 185 -0.78 -22.30 -14.57
C ASP A 185 -0.76 -21.23 -13.46
N LEU A 186 0.43 -20.77 -13.07
CA LEU A 186 0.64 -19.71 -12.08
C LEU A 186 1.00 -18.37 -12.74
N LEU A 187 0.57 -17.28 -12.09
CA LEU A 187 0.98 -15.91 -12.38
C LEU A 187 1.57 -15.27 -11.13
N PHE A 188 2.86 -14.96 -11.14
CA PHE A 188 3.50 -14.30 -10.02
C PHE A 188 3.42 -12.79 -10.13
N PHE A 189 2.92 -12.14 -9.09
CA PHE A 189 2.96 -10.69 -8.93
C PHE A 189 4.01 -10.36 -7.88
N PHE A 190 5.21 -10.04 -8.35
CA PHE A 190 6.35 -9.65 -7.53
C PHE A 190 6.37 -8.13 -7.39
N ASP A 191 5.91 -7.62 -6.26
CA ASP A 191 5.76 -6.18 -6.05
C ASP A 191 6.96 -5.59 -5.31
N GLY A 192 7.48 -4.47 -5.81
CA GLY A 192 8.44 -3.64 -5.08
C GLY A 192 9.86 -4.17 -5.05
N LEU A 193 10.49 -4.45 -6.21
CA LEU A 193 11.92 -4.81 -6.26
C LEU A 193 12.82 -3.69 -5.70
N ASP A 194 12.36 -2.44 -5.73
CA ASP A 194 13.04 -1.31 -5.10
C ASP A 194 12.92 -1.27 -3.57
N GLU A 195 12.12 -2.13 -2.96
CA GLU A 195 11.96 -2.28 -1.50
C GLU A 195 12.80 -3.44 -0.95
N VAL A 196 13.56 -4.14 -1.81
CA VAL A 196 14.49 -5.19 -1.39
C VAL A 196 15.81 -4.55 -0.97
N ASN A 197 16.28 -4.92 0.23
CA ASN A 197 17.56 -4.48 0.78
C ASN A 197 18.71 -4.81 -0.17
N ARG A 198 19.70 -3.93 -0.22
CA ARG A 198 20.82 -4.01 -1.18
C ARG A 198 21.54 -5.35 -1.11
N GLU A 199 21.76 -5.85 0.10
CA GLU A 199 22.48 -7.09 0.40
C GLU A 199 21.71 -8.32 -0.10
N ALA A 200 20.38 -8.28 -0.07
CA ALA A 200 19.51 -9.36 -0.52
C ALA A 200 19.15 -9.26 -2.01
N ARG A 201 19.26 -8.07 -2.61
CA ARG A 201 18.71 -7.76 -3.94
C ARG A 201 19.24 -8.66 -5.05
N GLU A 202 20.55 -8.89 -5.10
CA GLU A 202 21.16 -9.77 -6.12
C GLU A 202 20.65 -11.20 -5.99
N LYS A 203 20.59 -11.72 -4.75
CA LYS A 203 20.08 -13.05 -4.44
C LYS A 203 18.60 -13.19 -4.82
N VAL A 204 17.77 -12.19 -4.52
CA VAL A 204 16.34 -12.18 -4.89
C VAL A 204 16.15 -12.19 -6.40
N VAL A 205 16.89 -11.34 -7.13
CA VAL A 205 16.86 -11.31 -8.60
C VAL A 205 17.26 -12.67 -9.18
N GLN A 206 18.30 -13.30 -8.62
CA GLN A 206 18.76 -14.61 -9.05
C GLN A 206 17.68 -15.68 -8.80
N GLN A 207 17.07 -15.73 -7.61
CA GLN A 207 16.01 -16.70 -7.31
C GLN A 207 14.78 -16.55 -8.19
N ILE A 208 14.35 -15.31 -8.47
CA ILE A 208 13.25 -15.03 -9.40
C ILE A 208 13.61 -15.54 -10.80
N SER A 209 14.83 -15.23 -11.26
CA SER A 209 15.30 -15.65 -12.58
C SER A 209 15.40 -17.16 -12.70
N ASP A 210 15.93 -17.85 -11.69
CA ASP A 210 16.07 -19.31 -11.65
C ASP A 210 14.70 -20.00 -11.64
N LEU A 211 13.81 -19.59 -10.74
CA LEU A 211 12.45 -20.15 -10.65
C LEU A 211 11.72 -20.05 -11.99
N LEU A 212 11.81 -18.90 -12.65
CA LEU A 212 11.05 -18.62 -13.87
C LEU A 212 11.75 -19.14 -15.13
N THR A 213 13.04 -19.49 -15.04
CA THR A 213 13.77 -20.25 -16.07
C THR A 213 13.39 -21.73 -15.98
N GLU A 214 13.36 -22.29 -14.77
CA GLU A 214 12.91 -23.67 -14.49
C GLU A 214 11.45 -23.86 -14.94
N TYR A 215 10.56 -22.97 -14.50
CA TYR A 215 9.12 -23.01 -14.77
C TYR A 215 8.68 -22.00 -15.84
N HIS A 216 9.33 -22.02 -17.00
CA HIS A 216 9.12 -21.10 -18.14
C HIS A 216 7.67 -20.98 -18.69
N LYS A 217 6.75 -21.88 -18.30
CA LYS A 217 5.33 -21.77 -18.64
C LYS A 217 4.56 -20.82 -17.73
N CYS A 218 5.01 -20.67 -16.48
CA CYS A 218 4.44 -19.71 -15.55
C CYS A 218 4.63 -18.28 -16.04
N ARG A 219 3.75 -17.41 -15.59
CA ARG A 219 3.77 -15.98 -15.91
C ARG A 219 4.27 -15.20 -14.71
N ALA A 220 4.84 -14.03 -14.95
CA ALA A 220 5.25 -13.16 -13.88
C ALA A 220 5.26 -11.68 -14.29
N VAL A 221 4.88 -10.83 -13.35
CA VAL A 221 5.05 -9.39 -13.42
C VAL A 221 5.90 -8.95 -12.24
N VAL A 222 7.00 -8.25 -12.51
CA VAL A 222 7.85 -7.64 -11.48
C VAL A 222 7.69 -6.13 -11.55
N THR A 223 7.43 -5.49 -10.41
CA THR A 223 7.34 -4.02 -10.35
C THR A 223 8.59 -3.42 -9.72
N CYS A 224 9.01 -2.26 -10.23
CA CYS A 224 10.12 -1.51 -9.65
C CYS A 224 9.98 0.00 -9.94
N ARG A 225 10.62 0.86 -9.15
CA ARG A 225 10.75 2.28 -9.50
C ARG A 225 11.69 2.48 -10.68
N THR A 226 11.29 3.32 -11.64
CA THR A 226 12.11 3.60 -12.84
C THR A 226 13.52 4.08 -12.50
N ALA A 227 13.66 4.93 -11.48
CA ALA A 227 14.93 5.52 -11.09
C ALA A 227 15.91 4.53 -10.40
N VAL A 228 15.40 3.40 -9.90
CA VAL A 228 16.20 2.41 -9.14
C VAL A 228 16.50 1.18 -10.00
N TYR A 229 15.60 0.84 -10.92
CA TYR A 229 15.72 -0.35 -11.75
C TYR A 229 16.92 -0.26 -12.72
N GLY A 230 17.90 -1.15 -12.53
CA GLY A 230 19.17 -1.20 -13.25
C GLY A 230 19.17 -2.12 -14.47
N GLY A 231 18.06 -2.76 -14.80
CA GLY A 231 17.97 -3.73 -15.90
C GLY A 231 18.29 -5.16 -15.49
N GLU A 232 18.31 -5.45 -14.19
CA GLU A 232 18.78 -6.73 -13.63
C GLU A 232 17.92 -7.93 -14.06
N LEU A 233 16.67 -7.69 -14.50
CA LEU A 233 15.74 -8.71 -14.99
C LEU A 233 15.47 -8.61 -16.51
N ASP A 234 16.16 -7.72 -17.24
CA ASP A 234 15.86 -7.46 -18.67
C ASP A 234 16.21 -8.67 -19.56
N ALA A 235 17.21 -9.48 -19.17
CA ALA A 235 17.56 -10.72 -19.88
C ALA A 235 16.47 -11.80 -19.78
N TRP A 236 15.68 -11.75 -18.71
CA TRP A 236 14.60 -12.68 -18.44
C TRP A 236 13.23 -12.17 -18.95
N ALA A 237 12.98 -10.87 -18.88
CA ALA A 237 11.69 -10.30 -19.22
C ALA A 237 11.44 -10.30 -20.75
N ASP A 238 10.22 -10.58 -21.17
CA ASP A 238 9.81 -10.45 -22.58
C ASP A 238 9.71 -8.97 -22.99
N ALA A 239 9.40 -8.11 -22.01
CA ALA A 239 9.42 -6.67 -22.16
C ALA A 239 9.61 -5.96 -20.80
N ARG A 240 10.14 -4.75 -20.89
CA ARG A 240 10.08 -3.73 -19.84
C ARG A 240 9.17 -2.60 -20.31
N LEU A 241 8.16 -2.26 -19.52
CA LEU A 241 7.23 -1.18 -19.81
C LEU A 241 7.13 -0.22 -18.63
N GLU A 242 7.01 1.06 -18.90
CA GLU A 242 6.90 2.10 -17.88
C GLU A 242 5.46 2.63 -17.81
N ILE A 243 4.91 2.71 -16.60
CA ILE A 243 3.62 3.37 -16.34
C ILE A 243 3.76 4.85 -16.66
N VAL A 244 2.88 5.33 -17.54
CA VAL A 244 2.81 6.76 -17.89
C VAL A 244 1.87 7.51 -16.96
N GLU A 245 2.11 8.81 -16.85
CA GLU A 245 1.28 9.76 -16.10
C GLU A 245 -0.19 9.74 -16.53
N PHE A 246 -1.10 10.03 -15.59
CA PHE A 246 -2.53 10.13 -15.89
C PHE A 246 -2.83 11.23 -16.90
N ASN A 247 -3.49 10.91 -18.00
CA ASN A 247 -4.08 11.94 -18.87
C ASN A 247 -5.34 12.57 -18.25
N ASP A 248 -5.86 13.64 -18.86
CA ASP A 248 -7.04 14.38 -18.35
C ASP A 248 -8.28 13.49 -18.19
N HIS A 249 -8.45 12.51 -19.08
CA HIS A 249 -9.56 11.57 -19.02
C HIS A 249 -9.43 10.64 -17.81
N GLN A 250 -8.23 10.12 -17.54
CA GLN A 250 -7.94 9.31 -16.36
C GLN A 250 -8.15 10.10 -15.06
N ILE A 251 -7.72 11.37 -15.01
CA ILE A 251 -7.97 12.25 -13.85
C ILE A 251 -9.48 12.45 -13.64
N ARG A 252 -10.23 12.77 -14.70
CA ARG A 252 -11.68 12.94 -14.61
C ARG A 252 -12.38 11.68 -14.10
N ARG A 253 -12.00 10.51 -14.64
CA ARG A 253 -12.56 9.22 -14.23
C ARG A 253 -12.24 8.92 -12.77
N PHE A 254 -11.01 9.17 -12.34
CA PHE A 254 -10.60 8.99 -10.94
C PHE A 254 -11.42 9.88 -10.00
N LEU A 255 -11.62 11.15 -10.37
CA LEU A 255 -12.37 12.10 -9.54
C LEU A 255 -13.88 11.83 -9.51
N ALA A 256 -14.44 11.09 -10.47
CA ALA A 256 -15.86 10.80 -10.52
C ALA A 256 -16.34 10.00 -9.30
N SER A 257 -15.52 9.09 -8.77
CA SER A 257 -15.86 8.32 -7.56
C SER A 257 -15.87 9.18 -6.29
N TRP A 258 -15.35 10.40 -6.34
CA TRP A 258 -15.36 11.34 -5.22
C TRP A 258 -16.53 12.31 -5.27
N GLU A 259 -17.24 12.39 -6.40
CA GLU A 259 -18.23 13.42 -6.67
C GLU A 259 -19.40 13.37 -5.68
N GLN A 260 -19.82 12.17 -5.27
CA GLN A 260 -20.90 11.99 -4.29
C GLN A 260 -20.55 12.52 -2.90
N ASP A 261 -19.26 12.59 -2.58
CA ASP A 261 -18.78 13.07 -1.28
C ASP A 261 -18.43 14.57 -1.30
N MET A 262 -18.51 15.23 -2.46
CA MET A 262 -18.22 16.66 -2.57
C MET A 262 -19.37 17.50 -1.98
N PRO A 263 -19.05 18.63 -1.30
CA PRO A 263 -20.02 19.66 -0.94
C PRO A 263 -20.81 20.16 -2.14
N ALA A 264 -22.04 20.65 -1.93
CA ALA A 264 -22.94 21.07 -3.00
C ALA A 264 -22.36 22.16 -3.93
N GLU A 265 -21.44 22.99 -3.43
CA GLU A 265 -20.77 24.05 -4.18
C GLU A 265 -19.55 23.56 -4.97
N LYS A 266 -19.18 22.28 -4.81
CA LYS A 266 -18.00 21.66 -5.41
C LYS A 266 -18.41 20.59 -6.42
N SER A 267 -17.61 20.43 -7.46
CA SER A 267 -17.84 19.41 -8.50
C SER A 267 -16.54 19.00 -9.16
N VAL A 268 -16.53 17.83 -9.79
CA VAL A 268 -15.38 17.35 -10.57
C VAL A 268 -15.05 18.32 -11.71
N ALA A 269 -16.08 18.86 -12.37
CA ALA A 269 -15.91 19.86 -13.44
C ALA A 269 -15.23 21.13 -12.93
N HIS A 270 -15.64 21.63 -11.76
CA HIS A 270 -15.02 22.81 -11.16
C HIS A 270 -13.57 22.55 -10.74
N LEU A 271 -13.28 21.40 -10.12
CA LEU A 271 -11.93 21.00 -9.76
C LEU A 271 -11.01 20.90 -10.99
N LEU A 272 -11.46 20.24 -12.06
CA LEU A 272 -10.68 20.13 -13.31
C LEU A 272 -10.40 21.49 -13.94
N ARG A 273 -11.38 22.41 -13.97
CA ARG A 273 -11.16 23.79 -14.44
C ARG A 273 -10.09 24.48 -13.60
N THR A 274 -10.20 24.37 -12.28
CA THR A 274 -9.25 24.97 -11.33
C THR A 274 -7.84 24.41 -11.49
N LEU A 275 -7.70 23.09 -11.73
CA LEU A 275 -6.40 22.46 -12.00
C LEU A 275 -5.79 22.98 -13.30
N ARG A 276 -6.57 23.13 -14.38
CA ARG A 276 -6.10 23.67 -15.66
C ARG A 276 -5.62 25.11 -15.56
N GLU A 277 -6.28 25.92 -14.75
CA GLU A 277 -5.86 27.30 -14.44
C GLU A 277 -4.58 27.34 -13.58
N ARG A 278 -4.13 26.19 -13.05
CA ARG A 278 -2.97 26.05 -12.15
C ARG A 278 -2.01 24.97 -12.67
N PRO A 279 -1.25 25.23 -13.76
CA PRO A 279 -0.44 24.21 -14.44
C PRO A 279 0.52 23.44 -13.54
N ARG A 280 1.11 24.12 -12.54
CA ARG A 280 2.03 23.49 -11.57
C ARG A 280 1.33 22.45 -10.68
N ILE A 281 0.06 22.66 -10.35
CA ILE A 281 -0.74 21.70 -9.58
C ILE A 281 -1.32 20.63 -10.50
N MET A 282 -1.70 21.00 -11.73
CA MET A 282 -2.09 20.02 -12.75
C MET A 282 -1.02 18.96 -12.95
N GLN A 283 0.26 19.35 -13.02
CA GLN A 283 1.36 18.39 -13.12
C GLN A 283 1.41 17.42 -11.92
N LEU A 284 1.16 17.88 -10.70
CA LEU A 284 1.06 16.99 -9.53
C LEU A 284 -0.10 16.00 -9.66
N SER A 285 -1.25 16.47 -10.16
CA SER A 285 -2.47 15.67 -10.33
C SER A 285 -2.35 14.54 -11.36
N ARG A 286 -1.27 14.52 -12.15
CA ARG A 286 -0.90 13.42 -13.05
C ARG A 286 -0.44 12.16 -12.31
N ASN A 287 -0.01 12.31 -11.05
CA ASN A 287 0.37 11.22 -10.18
C ASN A 287 -0.84 10.76 -9.34
N PRO A 288 -1.26 9.48 -9.40
CA PRO A 288 -2.44 8.99 -8.70
C PRO A 288 -2.43 9.28 -7.19
N LEU A 289 -1.30 9.11 -6.52
CA LEU A 289 -1.20 9.37 -5.07
C LEU A 289 -1.42 10.85 -4.75
N LEU A 290 -0.80 11.76 -5.50
CA LEU A 290 -1.00 13.20 -5.28
C LEU A 290 -2.41 13.64 -5.67
N LEU A 291 -3.00 13.01 -6.69
CA LEU A 291 -4.40 13.21 -7.05
C LEU A 291 -5.35 12.78 -5.93
N THR A 292 -5.07 11.67 -5.22
CA THR A 292 -5.83 11.27 -4.02
C THR A 292 -5.78 12.35 -2.94
N ILE A 293 -4.61 12.94 -2.68
CA ILE A 293 -4.47 14.05 -1.71
C ILE A 293 -5.27 15.27 -2.18
N ILE A 294 -5.16 15.65 -3.46
CA ILE A 294 -5.93 16.77 -4.03
C ILE A 294 -7.44 16.52 -3.92
N ALA A 295 -7.90 15.32 -4.25
CA ALA A 295 -9.31 14.94 -4.20
C ALA A 295 -9.84 15.00 -2.77
N TYR A 296 -9.11 14.45 -1.80
CA TYR A 296 -9.44 14.54 -0.39
C TYR A 296 -9.51 15.99 0.11
N LEU A 297 -8.47 16.79 -0.14
CA LEU A 297 -8.47 18.19 0.29
C LEU A 297 -9.63 18.97 -0.31
N TYR A 298 -9.93 18.71 -1.59
CA TYR A 298 -11.05 19.35 -2.27
C TYR A 298 -12.41 18.88 -1.73
N ALA A 299 -12.63 17.59 -1.51
CA ALA A 299 -13.93 17.06 -1.08
C ALA A 299 -14.19 17.28 0.41
N ASP A 300 -13.24 16.94 1.28
CA ASP A 300 -13.50 16.79 2.71
C ASP A 300 -13.15 18.04 3.55
N THR A 301 -12.61 19.11 2.92
CA THR A 301 -12.08 20.29 3.64
C THR A 301 -12.42 21.61 2.93
N PRO A 302 -12.37 22.78 3.61
CA PRO A 302 -12.56 24.10 2.98
C PRO A 302 -11.35 24.53 2.12
N PHE A 303 -10.41 23.63 1.86
CA PHE A 303 -9.19 23.90 1.13
C PHE A 303 -9.45 24.46 -0.26
N VAL A 304 -8.73 25.53 -0.57
CA VAL A 304 -8.64 26.14 -1.90
C VAL A 304 -7.28 25.78 -2.47
N LEU A 305 -7.28 25.15 -3.65
CA LEU A 305 -6.03 24.81 -4.34
C LEU A 305 -5.15 26.06 -4.47
N PRO A 306 -3.83 25.95 -4.25
CA PRO A 306 -2.94 27.09 -4.42
C PRO A 306 -2.37 27.17 -5.84
N HIS A 307 -1.58 28.21 -6.12
CA HIS A 307 -0.95 28.39 -7.44
C HIS A 307 0.46 27.78 -7.52
N SER A 308 1.09 27.48 -6.39
CA SER A 308 2.46 26.95 -6.32
C SER A 308 2.51 25.57 -5.65
N ARG A 309 3.50 24.75 -6.03
CA ARG A 309 3.76 23.44 -5.42
C ARG A 309 4.11 23.58 -3.93
N ALA A 310 4.95 24.55 -3.57
CA ALA A 310 5.35 24.78 -2.19
C ALA A 310 4.15 25.11 -1.29
N GLU A 311 3.27 26.00 -1.75
CA GLU A 311 2.04 26.33 -1.02
C GLU A 311 1.07 25.14 -0.96
N PHE A 312 1.02 24.31 -2.02
CA PHE A 312 0.25 23.07 -1.99
C PHE A 312 0.74 22.13 -0.90
N TYR A 313 2.03 21.83 -0.85
CA TYR A 313 2.58 20.95 0.17
C TYR A 313 2.36 21.53 1.57
N LYS A 314 2.65 22.82 1.79
CA LYS A 314 2.38 23.48 3.06
C LYS A 314 0.95 23.26 3.53
N LYS A 315 -0.03 23.71 2.74
CA LYS A 315 -1.45 23.61 3.11
C LYS A 315 -1.93 22.16 3.21
N ALA A 316 -1.44 21.26 2.34
CA ALA A 316 -1.78 19.85 2.39
C ALA A 316 -1.26 19.21 3.68
N THR A 317 0.00 19.44 4.03
CA THR A 317 0.60 18.91 5.26
C THR A 317 -0.02 19.52 6.52
N ASP A 318 -0.39 20.80 6.49
CA ASP A 318 -1.14 21.43 7.59
C ASP A 318 -2.43 20.63 7.85
N VAL A 319 -3.22 20.36 6.81
CA VAL A 319 -4.46 19.60 6.95
C VAL A 319 -4.22 18.14 7.34
N LEU A 320 -3.23 17.46 6.76
CA LEU A 320 -2.96 16.03 7.01
C LEU A 320 -2.39 15.77 8.42
N LEU A 321 -1.70 16.75 9.01
CA LEU A 321 -1.16 16.64 10.38
C LEU A 321 -2.18 17.01 11.46
N GLU A 322 -3.21 17.77 11.08
CA GLU A 322 -4.28 18.22 11.97
C GLU A 322 -5.28 17.10 12.32
N GLN A 323 -6.21 17.44 13.21
CA GLN A 323 -7.22 16.49 13.68
C GLN A 323 -8.26 16.19 12.59
N TRP A 324 -8.56 14.90 12.42
CA TRP A 324 -9.72 14.46 11.63
C TRP A 324 -11.01 14.67 12.44
N LYS A 325 -12.13 14.96 11.78
CA LYS A 325 -13.42 15.26 12.44
C LYS A 325 -13.90 14.10 13.31
N GLY A 326 -13.82 14.24 14.63
CA GLY A 326 -14.35 13.24 15.58
C GLY A 326 -13.31 12.26 16.14
N THR A 327 -12.02 12.45 15.85
CA THR A 327 -10.92 11.68 16.48
C THR A 327 -9.86 12.62 17.01
N ARG A 328 -9.56 12.55 18.31
CA ARG A 328 -8.51 13.38 18.92
C ARG A 328 -7.13 12.80 18.63
N ASN A 329 -6.24 13.63 18.12
CA ASN A 329 -4.81 13.34 18.07
C ASN A 329 -4.21 13.30 19.46
N ARG A 330 -3.36 12.30 19.72
CA ARG A 330 -2.52 12.21 20.92
C ARG A 330 -1.44 13.28 20.86
N TYR A 331 -0.91 13.57 19.67
CA TYR A 331 0.17 14.53 19.48
C TYR A 331 -0.25 15.74 18.65
N LYS A 332 0.33 16.91 18.97
CA LYS A 332 0.07 18.16 18.24
C LYS A 332 0.61 18.08 16.81
N ALA A 333 -0.02 18.78 15.87
CA ALA A 333 0.45 18.88 14.49
C ALA A 333 1.90 19.41 14.41
N SER A 334 2.26 20.37 15.28
CA SER A 334 3.63 20.90 15.36
C SER A 334 4.67 19.85 15.76
N HIS A 335 4.35 18.94 16.68
CA HIS A 335 5.26 17.86 17.10
C HIS A 335 5.52 16.91 15.93
N LYS A 336 4.45 16.51 15.23
CA LYS A 336 4.53 15.64 14.05
C LYS A 336 5.31 16.29 12.91
N ARG A 337 5.10 17.60 12.69
CA ARG A 337 5.85 18.36 11.69
C ARG A 337 7.35 18.40 11.99
N MET A 338 7.73 18.62 13.25
CA MET A 338 9.14 18.63 13.66
C MET A 338 9.81 17.28 13.40
N VAL A 339 9.13 16.18 13.76
CA VAL A 339 9.61 14.82 13.44
C VAL A 339 9.79 14.61 11.94
N LEU A 340 8.79 14.99 11.13
CA LEU A 340 8.88 14.83 9.67
C LEU A 340 10.00 15.65 9.06
N ARG A 341 10.24 16.86 9.56
CA ARG A 341 11.37 17.70 9.16
C ARG A 341 12.71 17.04 9.47
N GLN A 342 12.89 16.54 10.69
CA GLN A 342 14.10 15.84 11.11
C GLN A 342 14.36 14.61 10.24
N LEU A 343 13.35 13.74 10.09
CA LEU A 343 13.47 12.53 9.28
C LEU A 343 13.73 12.82 7.80
N ALA A 344 13.10 13.86 7.25
CA ALA A 344 13.32 14.25 5.87
C ALA A 344 14.76 14.74 5.62
N LEU A 345 15.28 15.57 6.52
CA LEU A 345 16.64 16.10 6.44
C LEU A 345 17.68 14.99 6.60
N PHE A 346 17.50 14.13 7.62
CA PHE A 346 18.35 12.97 7.85
C PHE A 346 18.42 12.06 6.61
N ASN A 347 17.28 11.73 6.02
CA ASN A 347 17.23 10.88 4.84
C ASN A 347 17.86 11.54 3.60
N GLN A 348 17.71 12.87 3.46
CA GLN A 348 18.38 13.61 2.40
C GLN A 348 19.91 13.60 2.56
N ASP A 349 20.43 13.70 3.78
CA ASP A 349 21.86 13.70 4.06
C ASP A 349 22.52 12.36 3.83
N ARG A 350 21.85 11.28 4.22
CA ARG A 350 22.30 9.91 3.92
C ARG A 350 22.46 9.71 2.42
N SER A 351 21.45 10.12 1.66
CA SER A 351 21.45 10.06 0.20
C SER A 351 22.58 10.85 -0.48
N LEU A 352 23.21 11.82 0.20
CA LEU A 352 24.32 12.61 -0.37
C LEU A 352 25.70 12.06 0.00
N LYS A 353 25.82 11.36 1.13
CA LYS A 353 27.10 10.85 1.66
C LYS A 353 27.42 9.44 1.19
N GLU A 354 26.40 8.63 0.96
CA GLU A 354 26.54 7.27 0.45
C GLU A 354 26.41 7.32 -1.09
N GLU A 355 27.25 6.60 -1.84
CA GLU A 355 27.10 6.34 -3.29
C GLU A 355 25.85 5.46 -3.57
N GLU A 356 24.79 5.65 -2.79
CA GLU A 356 23.65 4.78 -2.67
C GLU A 356 22.50 5.26 -3.54
N ARG A 357 21.96 4.30 -4.30
CA ARG A 357 20.79 4.50 -5.15
C ARG A 357 19.47 4.40 -4.37
N ASP A 358 19.47 3.93 -3.11
CA ASP A 358 18.26 3.90 -2.29
C ASP A 358 18.14 5.14 -1.41
N ARG A 359 17.53 6.18 -1.98
CA ARG A 359 17.42 7.52 -1.38
C ARG A 359 16.21 7.68 -0.44
N ARG A 360 15.47 6.61 -0.12
CA ARG A 360 14.06 6.77 0.29
C ARG A 360 13.60 5.95 1.48
N SER A 361 14.16 4.79 1.76
CA SER A 361 13.79 4.00 2.94
C SER A 361 14.80 4.21 4.09
N MET A 362 14.31 4.17 5.33
CA MET A 362 15.12 4.26 6.54
C MET A 362 14.76 3.11 7.46
N GLY A 363 15.75 2.42 8.01
CA GLY A 363 15.52 1.38 9.01
C GLY A 363 14.90 1.94 10.29
N LEU A 364 14.15 1.10 11.02
CA LEU A 364 13.44 1.45 12.25
C LEU A 364 14.36 2.08 13.30
N ILE A 365 15.53 1.49 13.52
CA ILE A 365 16.47 1.95 14.54
C ILE A 365 16.91 3.40 14.27
N PRO A 366 17.49 3.75 13.09
CA PRO A 366 17.79 5.13 12.75
C PRO A 366 16.59 6.08 12.85
N VAL A 367 15.40 5.65 12.41
CA VAL A 367 14.18 6.48 12.48
C VAL A 367 13.84 6.82 13.92
N LEU A 368 13.81 5.83 14.82
CA LEU A 368 13.51 6.05 16.22
C LEU A 368 14.58 6.90 16.92
N GLU A 369 15.85 6.71 16.59
CA GLU A 369 16.95 7.56 17.10
C GLU A 369 16.74 9.03 16.71
N GLN A 370 16.46 9.29 15.44
CA GLN A 370 16.20 10.65 14.94
C GLN A 370 14.94 11.28 15.57
N ILE A 371 13.89 10.49 15.80
CA ILE A 371 12.71 10.98 16.54
C ILE A 371 13.11 11.34 17.97
N ARG A 372 13.82 10.46 18.66
CA ARG A 372 14.24 10.62 20.06
C ARG A 372 15.12 11.86 20.30
N GLU A 373 15.89 12.28 19.30
CA GLU A 373 16.67 13.53 19.33
C GLU A 373 15.79 14.77 19.46
N VAL A 374 14.60 14.80 18.84
CA VAL A 374 13.73 15.98 18.86
C VAL A 374 12.71 15.97 20.01
N LEU A 375 12.42 14.81 20.61
CA LEU A 375 11.41 14.70 21.69
C LEU A 375 11.64 15.64 22.89
N PRO A 376 12.88 15.85 23.40
CA PRO A 376 13.11 16.77 24.51
C PRO A 376 12.66 18.21 24.23
N ALA A 377 12.88 18.69 22.99
CA ALA A 377 12.46 20.03 22.57
C ALA A 377 10.93 20.16 22.44
N LEU A 378 10.22 19.03 22.36
CA LEU A 378 8.76 18.93 22.28
C LEU A 378 8.11 18.66 23.64
N GLU A 379 8.90 18.61 24.73
CA GLU A 379 8.45 18.24 26.07
C GLU A 379 7.81 16.83 26.13
N LEU A 380 8.28 15.92 25.28
CA LEU A 380 7.83 14.53 25.20
C LEU A 380 8.86 13.56 25.80
N LYS A 381 8.39 12.37 26.21
CA LYS A 381 9.26 11.33 26.77
C LYS A 381 9.84 10.47 25.65
N GLN A 382 10.95 9.80 25.91
CA GLN A 382 11.57 8.86 24.96
C GLN A 382 10.62 7.73 24.50
N GLU A 383 9.69 7.34 25.38
CA GLU A 383 8.62 6.36 25.12
C GLU A 383 7.56 6.84 24.11
N ASP A 384 7.51 8.14 23.81
CA ASP A 384 6.59 8.71 22.83
C ASP A 384 7.08 8.56 21.39
N ALA A 385 8.31 8.07 21.14
CA ALA A 385 8.88 7.96 19.80
C ALA A 385 8.03 7.07 18.87
N GLU A 386 7.74 5.84 19.30
CA GLU A 386 6.98 4.88 18.50
C GLU A 386 5.51 5.29 18.34
N PRO A 387 4.75 5.67 19.39
CA PRO A 387 3.36 6.06 19.21
C PRO A 387 3.20 7.36 18.39
N LEU A 388 4.20 8.25 18.40
CA LEU A 388 4.21 9.45 17.55
C LEU A 388 4.41 9.09 16.09
N LEU A 389 5.36 8.19 15.80
CA LEU A 389 5.58 7.65 14.45
C LEU A 389 4.33 6.92 13.94
N ASP A 390 3.72 6.09 14.78
CA ASP A 390 2.50 5.35 14.44
C ASP A 390 1.35 6.31 14.15
N GLU A 391 1.13 7.34 14.96
CA GLU A 391 0.09 8.33 14.68
C GLU A 391 0.33 9.07 13.36
N ILE A 392 1.60 9.38 13.01
CA ILE A 392 1.94 9.97 11.71
C ILE A 392 1.55 9.02 10.58
N ILE A 393 1.94 7.75 10.66
CA ILE A 393 1.70 6.77 9.59
C ILE A 393 0.22 6.48 9.44
N GLU A 394 -0.47 6.15 10.53
CA GLU A 394 -1.85 5.68 10.52
C GLU A 394 -2.86 6.79 10.18
N ARG A 395 -2.56 8.04 10.55
CA ARG A 395 -3.53 9.14 10.37
C ARG A 395 -3.17 10.12 9.27
N SER A 396 -1.91 10.53 9.17
CA SER A 396 -1.54 11.55 8.18
C SER A 396 -1.29 10.93 6.80
N GLY A 397 -0.87 9.67 6.75
CA GLY A 397 -0.47 9.00 5.51
C GLY A 397 0.72 9.66 4.81
N LEU A 398 1.52 10.47 5.53
CA LEU A 398 2.72 11.15 5.02
C LEU A 398 3.94 10.23 5.02
N MET A 399 3.93 9.21 5.87
CA MET A 399 4.92 8.14 5.91
C MET A 399 4.23 6.78 5.81
N LEU A 400 5.00 5.81 5.33
CA LEU A 400 4.60 4.41 5.21
C LEU A 400 5.53 3.55 6.05
N ARG A 401 4.92 2.57 6.72
CA ARG A 401 5.60 1.42 7.26
C ARG A 401 5.81 0.41 6.12
N LEU A 402 7.05 0.01 5.92
CA LEU A 402 7.46 -1.09 5.05
C LEU A 402 7.88 -2.27 5.93
N ASP A 403 7.92 -3.46 5.33
CA ASP A 403 8.59 -4.62 5.94
C ASP A 403 8.05 -4.95 7.34
N GLY A 404 6.73 -4.84 7.53
CA GLY A 404 6.09 -5.09 8.83
C GLY A 404 6.46 -4.11 9.96
N GLY A 405 7.31 -3.12 9.71
CA GLY A 405 7.84 -2.25 10.77
C GLY A 405 9.33 -2.00 10.71
N GLU A 406 10.08 -2.73 9.88
CA GLU A 406 11.53 -2.64 9.85
C GLU A 406 12.04 -1.43 9.07
N HIS A 407 11.29 -0.96 8.07
CA HIS A 407 11.67 0.19 7.26
C HIS A 407 10.54 1.22 7.15
N TYR A 408 10.91 2.47 6.96
CA TYR A 408 9.99 3.60 6.84
C TYR A 408 10.40 4.50 5.69
N GLN A 409 9.41 4.99 4.95
CA GLN A 409 9.65 5.97 3.88
C GLN A 409 8.55 7.02 3.87
N PHE A 410 8.85 8.18 3.30
CA PHE A 410 7.79 9.12 2.93
C PHE A 410 6.92 8.53 1.84
N THR A 411 5.61 8.73 1.95
CA THR A 411 4.63 8.21 0.98
C THR A 411 4.90 8.72 -0.45
N HIS A 412 5.53 9.89 -0.57
CA HIS A 412 6.04 10.40 -1.84
C HIS A 412 7.33 11.21 -1.64
N LEU A 413 8.30 11.10 -2.55
CA LEU A 413 9.59 11.80 -2.46
C LEU A 413 9.42 13.32 -2.33
N THR A 414 8.47 13.92 -3.04
CA THR A 414 8.26 15.37 -2.96
C THR A 414 7.78 15.85 -1.60
N LEU A 415 7.19 14.98 -0.78
CA LEU A 415 6.84 15.31 0.61
C LEU A 415 8.11 15.34 1.48
N GLN A 416 9.02 14.37 1.27
CA GLN A 416 10.35 14.40 1.89
C GLN A 416 11.11 15.67 1.50
N GLU A 417 11.19 15.98 0.19
CA GLU A 417 11.85 17.19 -0.30
C GLU A 417 11.24 18.46 0.31
N TYR A 418 9.92 18.50 0.46
CA TYR A 418 9.23 19.62 1.10
C TYR A 418 9.63 19.78 2.57
N PHE A 419 9.58 18.71 3.37
CA PHE A 419 9.93 18.77 4.79
C PHE A 419 11.41 19.03 5.03
N ALA A 420 12.30 18.52 4.17
CA ALA A 420 13.72 18.82 4.25
C ALA A 420 14.01 20.29 3.89
N ALA A 421 13.35 20.83 2.85
CA ALA A 421 13.43 22.24 2.52
C ALA A 421 12.87 23.13 3.64
N GLU A 422 11.79 22.71 4.29
CA GLU A 422 11.23 23.40 5.46
C GLU A 422 12.18 23.37 6.66
N ALA A 423 12.89 22.25 6.87
CA ALA A 423 13.92 22.15 7.91
C ALA A 423 15.09 23.11 7.66
N LEU A 424 15.57 23.18 6.41
CA LEU A 424 16.70 24.03 6.03
C LEU A 424 16.34 25.51 5.93
N ALA A 425 15.08 25.87 5.69
CA ALA A 425 14.65 27.27 5.62
C ALA A 425 14.86 28.03 6.93
N GLU A 426 14.91 27.32 8.06
CA GLU A 426 15.18 27.88 9.39
C GLU A 426 16.68 27.95 9.73
N ASP A 427 17.55 27.35 8.90
CA ASP A 427 19.01 27.36 9.04
C ASP A 427 19.70 27.82 7.75
N TRP A 428 19.76 29.14 7.57
CA TRP A 428 20.37 29.77 6.40
C TRP A 428 21.86 29.41 6.22
N GLN A 429 22.59 29.18 7.31
CA GLN A 429 24.01 28.82 7.24
C GLN A 429 24.20 27.40 6.71
N GLU A 430 23.38 26.45 7.18
CA GLU A 430 23.39 25.09 6.69
C GLU A 430 22.92 25.00 5.23
N LEU A 431 21.94 25.82 4.84
CA LEU A 431 21.49 25.93 3.45
C LEU A 431 22.62 26.42 2.52
N MET A 432 23.36 27.45 2.91
CA MET A 432 24.52 27.97 2.16
C MET A 432 25.74 27.05 2.18
N ARG A 433 25.82 26.09 3.11
CA ARG A 433 26.91 25.09 3.15
C ARG A 433 26.66 23.93 2.19
N ARG A 434 25.39 23.65 1.87
CA ARG A 434 24.95 22.51 1.04
C ARG A 434 24.84 22.83 -0.44
N PHE A 435 24.62 24.10 -0.78
CA PHE A 435 24.47 24.62 -2.14
C PHE A 435 25.49 25.73 -2.39
#